data_AF-A0A1N5UUL3-F1
#
_entry.id   AF-A0A1N5UUL3-F1
#
_cell.length_a   1.000
_cell.length_b   1.000
_cell.length_c   1.000
_cell.angle_alpha   90.00
_cell.angle_beta   90.00
_cell.angle_gamma   90.00
#
_symmetry.space_group_name_H-M   'P 1'
#
loop_
_entity.id
_entity.type
_entity.pdbx_description
1 polymer ?
#
loop_
_entity_poly.entity_id
_entity_poly.type
_entity_poly.pdbx_seq_one_letter_code
_entity_poly.pdbx_strand_id
1 'polypeptide(L)'
;MVGIGAMWVLVPAFASAVGHPEQAGLLVTVWSVGSLAGGLLLARLGRPGSPAGAYLALVGTLAATSLALLLPRSVPQMAVALAVFGLALAPFLAVTDEILALSTPATRLAETYGWLQTAGQLGIAVGSSTSGAVNDHLGNTPAFLVVSGALALALVVALIRRRTLRLASAAPDGSAAKQPPVATVGRGFAGDDAG
;
A
#
# COMPACT_ATOMS: atom_id res chain seq x y z
N MET A 1 7.27 0.45 0.44
CA MET A 1 7.13 0.88 1.86
C MET A 1 7.90 2.15 2.19
N VAL A 2 9.11 2.37 1.65
CA VAL A 2 9.87 3.64 1.80
C VAL A 2 9.02 4.89 1.55
N GLY A 3 8.27 4.95 0.45
CA GLY A 3 7.39 6.09 0.15
C GLY A 3 6.31 6.34 1.22
N ILE A 4 5.75 5.28 1.82
CA ILE A 4 4.76 5.41 2.91
C ILE A 4 5.42 5.99 4.16
N GLY A 5 6.59 5.46 4.54
CA GLY A 5 7.34 5.98 5.68
C GLY A 5 7.70 7.46 5.53
N ALA A 6 8.10 7.86 4.32
CA ALA A 6 8.34 9.26 4.02
C ALA A 6 7.06 10.11 4.14
N MET A 7 5.92 9.64 3.64
CA MET A 7 4.64 10.38 3.76
C MET A 7 4.22 10.63 5.21
N TRP A 8 4.47 9.69 6.13
CA TRP A 8 4.15 9.87 7.56
C TRP A 8 4.88 11.06 8.20
N VAL A 9 6.07 11.41 7.69
CA VAL A 9 6.84 12.57 8.17
C VAL A 9 6.49 13.82 7.37
N LEU A 10 6.38 13.70 6.05
CA LEU A 10 6.25 14.84 5.15
C LEU A 10 4.86 15.47 5.13
N VAL A 11 3.80 14.70 5.36
CA VAL A 11 2.43 15.26 5.36
C VAL A 11 2.22 16.23 6.54
N PRO A 12 2.57 15.87 7.79
CA PRO A 12 2.55 16.83 8.90
C PRO A 12 3.54 17.98 8.72
N ALA A 13 4.74 17.72 8.20
CA ALA A 13 5.74 18.75 7.94
C ALA A 13 5.23 19.79 6.92
N PHE A 14 4.57 19.33 5.85
CA PHE A 14 3.93 20.20 4.87
C PHE A 14 2.86 21.10 5.50
N ALA A 15 1.97 20.52 6.30
CA ALA A 15 0.90 21.26 6.97
C ALA A 15 1.47 22.39 7.85
N SER A 16 2.52 22.09 8.61
CA SER A 16 3.25 23.09 9.39
C SER A 16 3.93 24.15 8.51
N ALA A 17 4.56 23.74 7.40
CA ALA A 17 5.26 24.64 6.49
C ALA A 17 4.33 25.65 5.79
N VAL A 18 3.07 25.27 5.56
CA VAL A 18 2.04 26.18 5.00
C VAL A 18 1.24 26.93 6.06
N GLY A 19 1.64 26.83 7.34
CA GLY A 19 1.04 27.59 8.45
C GLY A 19 -0.23 26.97 9.06
N HIS A 20 -0.56 25.72 8.74
CA HIS A 20 -1.78 25.02 9.16
C HIS A 20 -1.50 23.65 9.81
N PRO A 21 -0.68 23.57 10.88
CA PRO A 21 -0.32 22.30 11.53
C PRO A 21 -1.54 21.52 12.04
N GLU A 22 -2.62 22.20 12.42
CA GLU A 22 -3.89 21.61 12.86
C GLU A 22 -4.57 20.75 11.78
N GLN A 23 -4.23 20.98 10.50
CA GLN A 23 -4.84 20.29 9.36
C GLN A 23 -4.08 19.03 8.95
N ALA A 24 -2.97 18.68 9.62
CA ALA A 24 -2.22 17.47 9.35
C ALA A 24 -3.09 16.20 9.47
N GLY A 25 -3.93 16.12 10.52
CA GLY A 25 -4.86 15.01 10.70
C GLY A 25 -5.92 14.92 9.60
N LEU A 26 -6.36 16.08 9.09
CA LEU A 26 -7.29 16.14 7.95
C LEU A 26 -6.65 15.58 6.69
N LEU A 27 -5.39 15.93 6.39
CA LEU A 27 -4.67 15.40 5.24
C LEU A 27 -4.53 13.87 5.31
N VAL A 28 -4.19 13.33 6.48
CA VAL A 28 -4.12 11.88 6.70
C VAL A 28 -5.49 11.21 6.56
N THR A 29 -6.56 11.88 7.00
CA THR A 29 -7.93 11.39 6.83
C THR A 29 -8.30 11.32 5.36
N VAL A 30 -8.04 12.37 4.59
CA VAL A 30 -8.29 12.41 3.14
C VAL A 30 -7.50 11.33 2.41
N TRP A 31 -6.23 11.15 2.77
CA TRP A 31 -5.40 10.08 2.24
C TRP A 31 -6.00 8.69 2.53
N SER A 32 -6.45 8.47 3.76
CA SER A 32 -7.07 7.21 4.20
C SER A 32 -8.39 6.93 3.47
N VAL A 33 -9.23 7.95 3.29
CA VAL A 33 -10.50 7.85 2.54
C VAL A 33 -10.24 7.55 1.07
N GLY A 34 -9.25 8.21 0.45
CA GLY A 34 -8.83 7.90 -0.93
C GLY A 34 -8.38 6.44 -1.06
N SER A 35 -7.58 5.97 -0.10
CA SER A 35 -7.14 4.56 -0.04
C SER A 35 -8.31 3.58 0.10
N LEU A 36 -9.25 3.86 1.01
CA LEU A 36 -10.44 3.04 1.19
C LEU A 36 -11.30 2.99 -0.08
N ALA A 37 -11.50 4.13 -0.74
CA ALA A 37 -12.25 4.21 -1.99
C ALA A 37 -11.59 3.37 -3.09
N GLY A 38 -10.26 3.42 -3.20
CA GLY A 38 -9.48 2.59 -4.11
C GLY A 38 -9.65 1.10 -3.84
N GLY A 39 -9.51 0.69 -2.58
CA GLY A 39 -9.70 -0.69 -2.15
C GLY A 39 -11.12 -1.20 -2.41
N LEU A 40 -12.14 -0.38 -2.13
CA LEU A 40 -13.53 -0.70 -2.41
C LEU A 40 -13.79 -0.83 -3.92
N LEU A 41 -13.17 0.02 -4.73
CA LEU A 41 -13.27 -0.06 -6.19
C LEU A 41 -12.67 -1.36 -6.71
N LEU A 42 -11.49 -1.75 -6.23
CA LEU A 42 -10.86 -3.03 -6.57
C LEU A 42 -11.73 -4.21 -6.10
N ALA A 43 -12.31 -4.15 -4.90
CA ALA A 43 -13.17 -5.20 -4.37
C ALA A 43 -14.47 -5.37 -5.18
N ARG A 44 -15.04 -4.27 -5.67
CA ARG A 44 -16.27 -4.28 -6.48
C ARG A 44 -16.05 -4.67 -7.93
N LEU A 45 -15.01 -4.14 -8.56
CA LEU A 45 -14.75 -4.34 -10.00
C LEU A 45 -13.83 -5.53 -10.27
N GLY A 46 -13.13 -6.01 -9.25
CA GLY A 46 -12.04 -6.96 -9.41
C GLY A 46 -10.81 -6.32 -10.04
N ARG A 47 -9.71 -7.08 -10.03
CA ARG A 47 -8.45 -6.69 -10.67
C ARG A 47 -8.51 -7.01 -12.16
N PRO A 48 -8.26 -6.05 -13.08
CA PRO A 48 -8.21 -6.35 -14.49
C PRO A 48 -6.92 -7.10 -14.86
N GLY A 49 -7.03 -8.12 -15.71
CA GLY A 49 -5.89 -8.81 -16.34
C GLY A 49 -5.11 -9.75 -15.41
N SER A 50 -3.78 -9.79 -15.56
CA SER A 50 -2.88 -10.63 -14.75
C SER A 50 -2.39 -9.90 -13.49
N PRO A 51 -2.09 -10.60 -12.38
CA PRO A 51 -1.59 -9.98 -11.15
C PRO A 51 -0.34 -9.13 -11.41
N ALA A 52 0.62 -9.65 -12.17
CA ALA A 52 1.81 -8.92 -12.57
C ALA A 52 1.51 -7.65 -13.39
N GLY A 53 0.53 -7.69 -14.30
CA GLY A 53 0.15 -6.54 -15.12
C GLY A 53 -0.50 -5.44 -14.27
N ALA A 54 -1.41 -5.82 -13.39
CA ALA A 54 -2.04 -4.91 -12.44
C ALA A 54 -1.03 -4.31 -11.45
N TYR A 55 -0.09 -5.10 -10.95
CA TYR A 55 0.99 -4.60 -10.09
C TYR A 55 1.81 -3.51 -10.79
N LEU A 56 2.22 -3.74 -12.04
CA LEU A 56 2.96 -2.76 -12.83
C LEU A 56 2.15 -1.49 -13.10
N ALA A 57 0.85 -1.63 -13.42
CA ALA A 57 -0.03 -0.49 -13.63
C ALA A 57 -0.20 0.34 -12.35
N LEU A 58 -0.37 -0.32 -11.19
CA LEU A 58 -0.59 0.33 -9.91
C LEU A 58 0.67 1.01 -9.38
N VAL A 59 1.84 0.35 -9.44
CA VAL A 59 3.11 0.99 -9.05
C VAL A 59 3.48 2.13 -10.00
N GLY A 60 3.16 2.00 -11.30
CA GLY A 60 3.29 3.09 -12.27
C GLY A 60 2.37 4.28 -11.96
N THR A 61 1.12 4.00 -11.60
CA THR A 61 0.14 5.02 -11.18
C THR A 61 0.59 5.72 -9.91
N LEU A 62 1.08 4.98 -8.91
CA LEU A 62 1.63 5.56 -7.69
C LEU A 62 2.87 6.41 -7.99
N ALA A 63 3.77 5.95 -8.85
CA ALA A 63 4.94 6.73 -9.26
C ALA A 63 4.53 8.05 -9.94
N ALA A 64 3.58 7.99 -10.88
CA ALA A 64 3.07 9.18 -11.57
C ALA A 64 2.34 10.16 -10.62
N THR A 65 1.45 9.65 -9.78
CA THR A 65 0.69 10.47 -8.82
C THR A 65 1.58 11.02 -7.70
N SER A 66 2.67 10.34 -7.37
CA SER A 66 3.66 10.87 -6.40
C SER A 66 4.33 12.15 -6.90
N LEU A 67 4.51 12.32 -8.22
CA LEU A 67 5.07 13.55 -8.77
C LEU A 67 4.13 14.74 -8.53
N ALA A 68 2.83 14.50 -8.51
CA ALA A 68 1.84 15.53 -8.19
C ALA A 68 1.94 16.02 -6.75
N LEU A 69 2.59 15.30 -5.83
CA LEU A 69 2.81 15.72 -4.44
C LEU A 69 3.89 16.81 -4.30
N LEU A 70 4.67 17.09 -5.35
CA LEU A 70 5.68 18.16 -5.34
C LEU A 70 5.09 19.54 -5.67
N LEU A 71 3.90 19.57 -6.27
CA LEU A 71 3.24 20.78 -6.75
C LEU A 71 2.46 21.59 -5.69
N PRO A 72 1.87 21.00 -4.63
CA PRO A 72 1.00 21.73 -3.72
C PRO A 72 1.71 22.87 -2.99
N ARG A 73 1.03 24.02 -2.91
CA ARG A 73 1.43 25.17 -2.09
C ARG A 73 0.40 25.52 -1.02
N SER A 74 -0.69 24.77 -0.96
CA SER A 74 -1.76 24.95 0.02
C SER A 74 -2.34 23.61 0.46
N VAL A 75 -3.00 23.59 1.63
CA VAL A 75 -3.61 22.37 2.18
C VAL A 75 -4.63 21.74 1.23
N PRO A 76 -5.55 22.48 0.58
CA PRO A 76 -6.51 21.88 -0.34
C PRO A 76 -5.85 21.19 -1.54
N GLN A 77 -4.77 21.77 -2.09
CA GLN A 77 -4.02 21.15 -3.19
C GLN A 77 -3.37 19.84 -2.75
N MET A 78 -2.79 19.81 -1.54
CA MET A 78 -2.20 18.60 -0.97
C MET A 78 -3.26 17.54 -0.68
N ALA A 79 -4.43 17.94 -0.20
CA ALA A 79 -5.56 17.03 0.04
C ALA A 79 -5.99 16.32 -1.24
N VAL A 80 -6.13 17.05 -2.35
CA VAL A 80 -6.46 16.45 -3.66
C VAL A 80 -5.36 15.50 -4.13
N ALA A 81 -4.09 15.91 -4.03
CA ALA A 81 -2.97 15.07 -4.44
C ALA A 81 -2.88 13.76 -3.62
N LEU A 82 -3.09 13.85 -2.29
CA LEU A 82 -3.13 12.69 -1.40
C LEU A 82 -4.35 11.79 -1.64
N ALA A 83 -5.51 12.34 -1.98
CA ALA A 83 -6.69 11.55 -2.34
C ALA A 83 -6.42 10.73 -3.60
N VAL A 84 -5.86 11.38 -4.64
CA VAL A 84 -5.51 10.72 -5.91
C VAL A 84 -4.41 9.67 -5.73
N PHE A 85 -3.37 9.97 -4.95
CA PHE A 85 -2.35 9.00 -4.59
C PHE A 85 -2.94 7.82 -3.79
N GLY A 86 -3.79 8.12 -2.82
CA GLY A 86 -4.47 7.15 -1.97
C GLY A 86 -5.27 6.12 -2.76
N LEU A 87 -5.99 6.55 -3.80
CA LEU A 87 -6.81 5.65 -4.64
C LEU A 87 -6.05 4.45 -5.21
N ALA A 88 -4.76 4.60 -5.50
CA ALA A 88 -3.94 3.50 -6.03
C ALA A 88 -3.24 2.68 -4.92
N LEU A 89 -3.17 3.18 -3.69
CA LEU A 89 -2.39 2.59 -2.61
C LEU A 89 -3.00 1.27 -2.09
N ALA A 90 -4.27 1.27 -1.69
CA ALA A 90 -4.91 0.03 -1.22
C ALA A 90 -4.96 -1.06 -2.30
N PRO A 91 -5.32 -0.76 -3.57
CA PRO A 91 -5.22 -1.75 -4.63
C PRO A 91 -3.80 -2.30 -4.80
N PHE A 92 -2.78 -1.45 -4.74
CA PHE A 92 -1.39 -1.87 -4.85
C PHE A 92 -1.01 -2.88 -3.76
N LEU A 93 -1.40 -2.62 -2.50
CA LEU A 93 -1.15 -3.53 -1.39
C LEU A 93 -1.86 -4.87 -1.61
N ALA A 94 -3.15 -4.83 -2.00
CA ALA A 94 -3.93 -6.04 -2.26
C ALA A 94 -3.32 -6.91 -3.37
N VAL A 95 -2.88 -6.32 -4.49
CA VAL A 95 -2.22 -7.07 -5.57
C VAL A 95 -0.85 -7.60 -5.15
N THR A 96 -0.13 -6.87 -4.28
CA THR A 96 1.14 -7.35 -3.72
C THR A 96 0.94 -8.60 -2.88
N ASP A 97 -0.07 -8.59 -2.00
CA ASP A 97 -0.43 -9.73 -1.17
C ASP A 97 -0.93 -10.92 -2.01
N GLU A 98 -1.71 -10.66 -3.06
CA GLU A 98 -2.14 -11.68 -4.03
C GLU A 98 -0.94 -12.37 -4.70
N ILE A 99 0.01 -11.59 -5.22
CA ILE A 99 1.24 -12.13 -5.84
C ILE A 99 2.05 -12.93 -4.82
N LEU A 100 2.16 -12.46 -3.59
CA LEU A 100 2.89 -13.16 -2.53
C LEU A 100 2.25 -14.53 -2.24
N ALA A 101 0.93 -14.56 -2.08
CA ALA A 101 0.18 -15.78 -1.81
C ALA A 101 0.30 -16.79 -2.95
N LEU A 102 0.22 -16.35 -4.20
CA LEU A 102 0.40 -17.22 -5.38
C LEU A 102 1.84 -17.75 -5.53
N SER A 103 2.82 -17.00 -5.04
CA SER A 103 4.25 -17.37 -5.14
C SER A 103 4.73 -18.28 -4.02
N THR A 104 3.93 -18.48 -2.98
CA THR A 104 4.39 -19.06 -1.72
C THR A 104 3.68 -20.38 -1.43
N PRO A 105 4.42 -21.48 -1.19
CA PRO A 105 3.81 -22.73 -0.72
C PRO A 105 3.07 -22.52 0.60
N ALA A 106 1.88 -23.12 0.74
CA ALA A 106 1.02 -22.94 1.92
C ALA A 106 1.75 -23.21 3.25
N THR A 107 2.69 -24.15 3.29
CA THR A 107 3.50 -24.50 4.47
C THR A 107 4.45 -23.40 4.95
N ARG A 108 4.81 -22.44 4.08
CA ARG A 108 5.75 -21.34 4.37
C ARG A 108 5.11 -19.96 4.26
N LEU A 109 3.78 -19.91 4.14
CA LEU A 109 3.05 -18.65 3.93
C LEU A 109 3.22 -17.70 5.12
N ALA A 110 3.09 -18.20 6.34
CA ALA A 110 3.26 -17.40 7.55
C ALA A 110 4.69 -16.83 7.68
N GLU A 111 5.71 -17.66 7.40
CA GLU A 111 7.11 -17.23 7.42
C GLU A 111 7.36 -16.14 6.37
N THR A 112 6.83 -16.32 5.16
CA THR A 112 7.00 -15.36 4.06
C THR A 112 6.33 -14.03 4.35
N TYR A 113 5.10 -14.05 4.90
CA TYR A 113 4.44 -12.82 5.37
C TYR A 113 5.21 -12.15 6.52
N GLY A 114 5.78 -12.94 7.43
CA GLY A 114 6.65 -12.43 8.49
C GLY A 114 7.82 -11.63 7.91
N TRP A 115 8.57 -12.22 6.97
CA TRP A 115 9.67 -11.54 6.28
C TRP A 115 9.21 -10.32 5.47
N LEU A 116 8.07 -10.41 4.79
CA LEU A 116 7.51 -9.28 4.05
C LEU A 116 7.24 -8.10 4.98
N GLN A 117 6.66 -8.34 6.16
CA GLN A 117 6.39 -7.26 7.10
C GLN A 117 7.65 -6.71 7.75
N THR A 118 8.62 -7.55 8.10
CA THR A 118 9.91 -7.08 8.61
C THR A 118 10.59 -6.16 7.59
N ALA A 119 10.64 -6.56 6.32
CA ALA A 119 11.18 -5.73 5.25
C ALA A 119 10.35 -4.45 5.03
N GLY A 120 9.03 -4.55 5.18
CA GLY A 120 8.11 -3.41 5.10
C GLY A 120 8.40 -2.34 6.15
N GLN A 121 8.57 -2.76 7.41
CA GLN A 121 8.89 -1.86 8.52
C GLN A 121 10.28 -1.25 8.40
N LEU A 122 11.27 -2.02 7.95
CA LEU A 122 12.59 -1.48 7.63
C LEU A 122 12.49 -0.40 6.55
N GLY A 123 11.69 -0.65 5.51
CA GLY A 123 11.42 0.33 4.47
C GLY A 123 10.77 1.61 5.02
N ILE A 124 9.80 1.50 5.92
CA ILE A 124 9.17 2.64 6.58
C ILE A 124 10.21 3.45 7.37
N ALA A 125 11.02 2.78 8.20
CA ALA A 125 12.07 3.44 8.98
C ALA A 125 13.07 4.19 8.11
N VAL A 126 13.57 3.56 7.03
CA VAL A 126 14.47 4.19 6.05
C VAL A 126 13.80 5.40 5.39
N GLY A 127 12.53 5.25 4.99
CA GLY A 127 11.74 6.32 4.38
C GLY A 127 11.60 7.53 5.30
N SER A 128 11.12 7.32 6.52
CA SER A 128 10.91 8.38 7.52
C SER A 128 12.22 9.07 7.91
N SER A 129 13.29 8.31 8.14
CA SER A 129 14.60 8.86 8.50
C SER A 129 15.20 9.70 7.36
N THR A 130 15.19 9.17 6.14
CA THR A 130 15.78 9.86 4.98
C THR A 130 14.95 11.10 4.62
N SER A 131 13.62 11.00 4.58
CA SER A 131 12.77 12.14 4.26
C SER A 131 12.82 13.23 5.31
N GLY A 132 12.91 12.87 6.60
CA GLY A 132 13.08 13.83 7.69
C GLY A 132 14.37 14.63 7.54
N ALA A 133 15.50 13.94 7.39
CA ALA A 133 16.79 14.59 7.18
C ALA A 133 16.81 15.50 5.94
N VAL A 134 16.22 15.04 4.82
CA VAL A 134 16.11 15.85 3.61
C VAL A 134 15.20 17.06 3.83
N ASN A 135 14.08 16.90 4.53
CA ASN A 135 13.16 18.00 4.85
C ASN A 135 13.85 19.07 5.70
N ASP A 136 14.63 18.67 6.70
CA ASP A 136 15.30 19.58 7.62
C ASP A 136 16.39 20.43 6.92
N HIS A 137 17.06 19.87 5.90
CA HIS A 137 18.16 20.56 5.20
C HIS A 137 17.74 21.26 3.90
N LEU A 138 16.82 20.67 3.14
CA LEU A 138 16.45 21.12 1.78
C LEU A 138 15.02 21.65 1.70
N GLY A 139 14.22 21.47 2.75
CA GLY A 139 12.82 21.87 2.80
C GLY A 139 11.87 20.80 2.26
N ASN A 140 10.58 21.13 2.34
CA ASN A 140 9.52 20.13 2.22
C ASN A 140 9.30 19.62 0.79
N THR A 141 9.37 20.48 -0.22
CA THR A 141 9.21 20.09 -1.64
C THR A 141 10.26 19.07 -2.11
N PRO A 142 11.58 19.29 -1.94
CA PRO A 142 12.58 18.29 -2.35
C PRO A 142 12.51 17.02 -1.51
N ALA A 143 12.00 17.05 -0.28
CA ALA A 143 11.84 15.85 0.51
C ALA A 143 10.79 14.88 -0.07
N PHE A 144 9.76 15.38 -0.78
CA PHE A 144 8.84 14.53 -1.53
C PHE A 144 9.49 13.77 -2.71
N LEU A 145 10.67 14.19 -3.18
CA LEU A 145 11.44 13.41 -4.16
C LEU A 145 11.88 12.06 -3.60
N VAL A 146 12.00 11.91 -2.28
CA VAL A 146 12.29 10.61 -1.65
C VAL A 146 11.15 9.62 -1.93
N VAL A 147 9.90 10.08 -1.88
CA VAL A 147 8.71 9.29 -2.20
C VAL A 147 8.74 8.89 -3.68
N SER A 148 8.91 9.87 -4.57
CA SER A 148 8.93 9.62 -6.02
C SER A 148 10.10 8.75 -6.46
N GLY A 149 11.29 8.97 -5.90
CA GLY A 149 12.48 8.17 -6.17
C GLY A 149 12.30 6.71 -5.72
N ALA A 150 11.71 6.49 -4.54
CA ALA A 150 11.42 5.14 -4.06
C ALA A 150 10.41 4.40 -4.96
N LEU A 151 9.35 5.08 -5.41
CA LEU A 151 8.35 4.50 -6.31
C LEU A 151 8.89 4.28 -7.72
N ALA A 152 9.70 5.19 -8.24
CA ALA A 152 10.39 5.03 -9.52
C ALA A 152 11.36 3.84 -9.47
N LEU A 153 12.13 3.70 -8.40
CA LEU A 153 13.01 2.55 -8.19
C LEU A 153 12.20 1.25 -8.12
N ALA A 154 11.10 1.23 -7.37
CA ALA A 154 10.21 0.07 -7.29
C ALA A 154 9.65 -0.31 -8.67
N LEU A 155 9.22 0.68 -9.47
CA LEU A 155 8.75 0.47 -10.84
C LEU A 155 9.85 -0.09 -11.74
N VAL A 156 11.07 0.46 -11.68
CA VAL A 156 12.22 -0.05 -12.46
C VAL A 156 12.54 -1.49 -12.10
N VAL A 157 12.61 -1.81 -10.80
CA VAL A 157 12.84 -3.17 -10.32
C VAL A 157 11.73 -4.11 -10.79
N ALA A 158 10.47 -3.69 -10.72
CA ALA A 158 9.32 -4.46 -11.19
C ALA A 158 9.38 -4.71 -12.70
N LEU A 159 9.79 -3.72 -13.50
CA LEU A 159 9.97 -3.86 -14.94
C LEU A 159 11.11 -4.82 -15.29
N ILE A 160 12.24 -4.77 -14.57
CA ILE A 160 13.36 -5.70 -14.73
C ILE A 160 12.92 -7.12 -14.34
N ARG A 161 12.17 -7.27 -13.26
CA ARG A 161 11.68 -8.56 -12.72
C ARG A 161 10.33 -8.99 -13.30
N ARG A 162 9.86 -8.37 -14.38
CA ARG A 162 8.56 -8.67 -15.01
C ARG A 162 8.36 -10.15 -15.35
N ARG A 163 9.44 -10.85 -15.73
CA ARG A 163 9.38 -12.29 -16.06
C ARG A 163 9.16 -13.12 -14.80
N THR A 164 9.86 -12.81 -13.72
CA THR A 164 9.68 -13.46 -12.41
C THR A 164 8.27 -13.20 -11.87
N LEU A 165 7.77 -11.97 -11.95
CA LEU A 165 6.41 -11.62 -11.55
C LEU A 165 5.34 -12.39 -12.34
N ARG A 166 5.54 -12.56 -13.66
CA ARG A 166 4.64 -13.35 -14.50
C ARG A 166 4.65 -14.83 -14.14
N LEU A 167 5.82 -15.41 -13.84
CA LEU A 167 5.93 -16.82 -13.42
C LEU A 167 5.28 -17.07 -12.06
N ALA A 168 5.53 -16.18 -11.10
CA ALA A 168 4.84 -16.15 -9.80
C ALA A 168 3.31 -16.07 -9.93
N SER A 169 2.83 -15.28 -10.90
CA SER A 169 1.40 -15.10 -11.16
C SER A 169 0.76 -16.26 -11.95
N ALA A 170 1.56 -17.15 -12.54
CA ALA A 170 1.08 -18.23 -13.41
C ALA A 170 0.98 -19.59 -12.70
N ALA A 171 1.56 -19.75 -11.51
CA ALA A 171 1.36 -20.95 -10.70
C ALA A 171 -0.03 -20.88 -10.05
N PRO A 172 -1.01 -21.62 -10.60
CA PRO A 172 -1.36 -22.89 -9.96
C PRO A 172 -1.75 -23.99 -10.97
N ASP A 173 -0.81 -24.90 -11.27
CA ASP A 173 -1.13 -26.23 -11.80
C ASP A 173 -0.80 -27.29 -10.74
N GLY A 174 -1.84 -27.90 -10.18
CA GLY A 174 -1.78 -29.20 -9.52
C GLY A 174 -1.76 -29.20 -7.98
N SER A 175 -2.93 -29.54 -7.42
CA SER A 175 -3.18 -30.07 -6.06
C SER A 175 -3.43 -29.08 -4.90
N ALA A 176 -4.64 -29.26 -4.33
CA ALA A 176 -5.16 -28.81 -3.04
C ALA A 176 -5.73 -27.37 -2.99
N ALA A 177 -6.93 -27.09 -2.49
CA ALA A 177 -7.96 -27.94 -1.90
C ALA A 177 -9.28 -27.18 -1.93
N LYS A 178 -10.37 -27.92 -2.17
CA LYS A 178 -11.73 -27.58 -1.73
C LYS A 178 -11.62 -26.91 -0.35
N GLN A 179 -12.00 -25.63 -0.24
CA GLN A 179 -12.31 -25.06 1.07
C GLN A 179 -13.37 -25.97 1.70
N PRO A 180 -13.11 -26.66 2.82
CA PRO A 180 -14.20 -27.29 3.54
C PRO A 180 -15.13 -26.17 4.03
N PRO A 181 -16.45 -26.33 3.94
CA PRO A 181 -17.40 -25.34 4.39
C PRO A 181 -17.11 -25.01 5.86
N VAL A 182 -17.09 -23.71 6.18
CA VAL A 182 -16.98 -23.18 7.54
C VAL A 182 -18.01 -23.89 8.40
N ALA A 183 -17.56 -24.83 9.24
CA ALA A 183 -18.40 -25.42 10.25
C ALA A 183 -18.69 -24.32 11.27
N THR A 184 -19.92 -23.81 11.26
CA THR A 184 -20.47 -22.98 12.33
C THR A 184 -20.37 -23.78 13.62
N VAL A 185 -19.34 -23.51 14.42
CA VAL A 185 -19.25 -24.00 15.80
C VAL A 185 -20.28 -23.21 16.61
N GLY A 186 -21.50 -23.73 16.64
CA GLY A 186 -22.59 -23.28 17.49
C GLY A 186 -23.15 -24.47 18.28
N ARG A 187 -22.45 -24.87 19.34
CA ARG A 187 -23.01 -25.59 20.50
C ARG A 187 -22.66 -24.73 21.71
N GLY A 188 -23.53 -24.36 22.63
CA GLY A 188 -24.93 -24.63 22.90
C GLY A 188 -25.14 -24.13 24.33
N PHE A 189 -26.07 -23.19 24.54
CA PHE A 189 -26.51 -22.76 25.87
C PHE A 189 -28.00 -22.41 25.81
N ALA A 190 -28.81 -23.46 25.95
CA ALA A 190 -30.19 -23.46 26.42
C ALA A 190 -30.39 -24.93 26.86
N GLY A 191 -30.57 -25.27 28.13
CA GLY A 191 -31.50 -24.65 29.07
C GLY A 191 -32.83 -25.38 28.90
N ASP A 192 -32.99 -26.50 29.59
CA ASP A 192 -34.30 -27.07 29.93
C ASP A 192 -34.13 -28.05 31.11
N ASP A 193 -34.11 -27.44 32.30
CA ASP A 193 -34.62 -28.05 33.52
C ASP A 193 -36.14 -27.81 33.55
N ALA A 194 -36.93 -28.85 33.32
CA ALA A 194 -38.35 -28.91 33.70
C ALA A 194 -38.84 -30.37 33.68
N GLY A 195 -38.63 -31.04 34.81
CA GLY A 195 -39.50 -32.12 35.30
C GLY A 195 -40.36 -31.61 36.43
#